data_AF-A0A521Y7V4-F1
#
_entry.id   AF-A0A521Y7V4-F1
#
_cell.length_a   1.000
_cell.length_b   1.000
_cell.length_c   1.000
_cell.angle_alpha   90.00
_cell.angle_beta   90.00
_cell.angle_gamma   90.00
#
_symmetry.space_group_name_H-M   'P 1'
#
loop_
_entity.id
_entity.type
_entity.pdbx_description
1 polymer ?
#
loop_
_entity_poly.entity_id
_entity_poly.type
_entity_poly.pdbx_seq_one_letter_code
_entity_poly.pdbx_strand_id
1 'polypeptide(L)'
;MQLKRVNVKKNERGILLRNGDFDRILEPGSHWLLDGLGQGQLRVETYAIDQPAFNHPLADYLMAREPAVVEAEFVRVALGENEVGLRSENDVLVEVLAPTTRRLYWKGLVDVRVEVVDISATAEVEAKVAARLLQTQLRQRPVAGLAGVLQVQVPEHAAGLLSVDGKVERVLAPGSHAFWKYGRSVSVEVVDLRLQAMEVTGQDILTRDKVGLRLNLSATWRCTDVLKAHTQLHKPADHLYRELQFGLRAAVGTRTLDELLENKSAIDELVCAHVRAKLSAYGLELDGAGVKDIVLPGEMKTILAQVVEAGKSAEANVIRRREETAATRSLLNTAKVMEDNPVALRLKELETLERVAERIDRISVFGGLDQVLDGLVKLR
;
A
#
# COMPACT_ATOMS: atom_id res chain seq x y z
N MET A 1 -59.36 41.75 -31.29
CA MET A 1 -58.14 42.07 -30.53
C MET A 1 -58.42 41.77 -29.07
N GLN A 2 -57.66 40.88 -28.45
CA GLN A 2 -57.79 40.60 -27.01
C GLN A 2 -56.56 41.18 -26.31
N LEU A 3 -56.79 41.99 -25.28
CA LEU A 3 -55.74 42.49 -24.40
C LEU A 3 -55.51 41.48 -23.28
N LYS A 4 -54.30 40.92 -23.23
CA LYS A 4 -53.88 39.98 -22.18
C LYS A 4 -52.92 40.70 -21.25
N ARG A 5 -53.27 40.78 -19.97
CA ARG A 5 -52.37 41.31 -18.93
C ARG A 5 -51.48 40.19 -18.41
N VAL A 6 -50.17 40.43 -18.39
CA VAL A 6 -49.19 39.51 -17.79
C VAL A 6 -48.39 40.26 -16.73
N ASN A 7 -48.17 39.62 -15.60
CA ASN A 7 -47.41 40.20 -14.49
C ASN A 7 -46.12 39.40 -14.29
N VAL A 8 -44.98 40.05 -14.46
CA VAL A 8 -43.65 39.47 -14.21
C VAL A 8 -43.16 39.97 -12.85
N LYS A 9 -42.82 39.06 -11.93
CA LYS A 9 -42.38 39.45 -10.59
C LYS A 9 -40.99 40.08 -10.61
N LYS A 10 -40.63 40.80 -9.54
CA LYS A 10 -39.32 41.46 -9.35
C LYS A 10 -38.13 40.52 -9.44
N ASN A 11 -38.32 39.25 -9.06
CA ASN A 11 -37.31 38.19 -9.11
C ASN A 11 -37.43 37.32 -10.38
N GLU A 12 -38.20 37.75 -11.38
CA GLU A 12 -38.46 36.99 -12.60
C GLU A 12 -38.12 37.81 -13.85
N ARG A 13 -37.82 37.09 -14.95
CA ARG A 13 -37.80 37.62 -16.31
C ARG A 13 -38.84 36.89 -17.14
N GLY A 14 -39.59 37.63 -17.94
CA GLY A 14 -40.53 37.04 -18.90
C GLY A 14 -39.89 36.94 -20.28
N ILE A 15 -40.09 35.83 -20.99
CA ILE A 15 -39.82 35.72 -22.42
C ILE A 15 -41.17 35.74 -23.13
N LEU A 16 -41.37 36.73 -24.00
CA LEU A 16 -42.53 36.80 -24.86
C LEU A 16 -42.25 36.04 -26.15
N LEU A 17 -43.07 35.02 -26.40
CA LEU A 17 -43.09 34.24 -27.63
C LEU A 17 -44.32 34.61 -28.45
N ARG A 18 -44.12 34.85 -29.74
CA ARG A 18 -45.19 35.08 -30.73
C ARG A 18 -45.11 34.00 -31.79
N ASN A 19 -46.16 33.20 -31.92
CA ASN A 19 -46.18 32.02 -32.82
C ASN A 19 -45.07 30.99 -32.52
N GLY A 20 -44.55 30.97 -31.30
CA GLY A 20 -43.44 30.11 -30.90
C GLY A 20 -42.06 30.73 -31.11
N ASP A 21 -41.96 31.83 -31.84
CA ASP A 21 -40.71 32.57 -32.06
C ASP A 21 -40.50 33.62 -30.97
N PHE A 22 -39.24 33.95 -30.71
CA PHE A 22 -38.87 35.00 -29.77
C PHE A 22 -39.31 36.39 -30.26
N ASP A 23 -40.06 37.13 -29.44
CA ASP A 23 -40.44 38.55 -29.70
C ASP A 23 -39.54 39.49 -28.89
N ARG A 24 -39.57 39.37 -27.55
CA ARG A 24 -38.75 40.21 -26.64
C ARG A 24 -38.68 39.65 -25.22
N ILE A 25 -37.76 40.19 -24.42
CA ILE A 25 -37.71 39.98 -22.97
C ILE A 25 -38.59 41.03 -22.27
N LEU A 26 -39.32 40.59 -21.27
CA LEU A 26 -40.17 41.40 -20.40
C LEU A 26 -39.46 41.58 -19.06
N GLU A 27 -39.15 42.84 -18.76
CA GLU A 27 -38.67 43.26 -17.44
C GLU A 27 -39.74 43.06 -16.35
N PRO A 28 -39.39 43.06 -15.06
CA PRO A 28 -40.35 43.00 -13.98
C PRO A 28 -41.39 44.12 -14.06
N GLY A 29 -42.67 43.76 -14.01
CA GLY A 29 -43.76 44.71 -14.15
C GLY A 29 -45.05 44.12 -14.72
N SER A 30 -46.08 44.95 -14.79
CA SER A 30 -47.34 44.62 -15.45
C SER A 30 -47.28 45.03 -16.92
N HIS A 31 -47.36 44.04 -17.81
CA HIS A 31 -47.33 44.23 -19.25
C HIS A 31 -48.72 43.96 -19.86
N TRP A 32 -49.13 44.82 -20.79
CA TRP A 32 -50.34 44.64 -21.58
C TRP A 32 -49.96 44.18 -22.98
N LEU A 33 -50.38 42.97 -23.34
CA LEU A 33 -50.07 42.33 -24.61
C LEU A 33 -51.30 42.38 -25.52
N LEU A 34 -51.10 42.87 -26.74
CA LEU A 34 -52.13 42.94 -27.78
C LEU A 34 -52.04 41.71 -28.67
N ASP A 35 -52.96 40.75 -28.49
CA ASP A 35 -53.04 39.56 -29.34
C ASP A 35 -53.86 39.87 -30.61
N GLY A 36 -53.19 39.79 -31.75
CA GLY A 36 -53.78 40.01 -33.07
C GLY A 36 -54.65 38.82 -33.47
N LEU A 37 -55.92 39.07 -33.78
CA LEU A 37 -56.87 38.05 -34.30
C LEU A 37 -57.11 36.80 -33.42
N GLY A 38 -56.77 36.83 -32.12
CA GLY A 38 -57.37 35.94 -31.11
C GLY A 38 -57.06 34.44 -31.24
N GLN A 39 -55.98 34.07 -31.94
CA GLN A 39 -55.57 32.67 -32.13
C GLN A 39 -54.63 32.16 -31.02
N GLY A 40 -54.47 32.87 -29.90
CA GLY A 40 -53.64 32.40 -28.79
C GLY A 40 -52.15 32.37 -29.12
N GLN A 41 -51.71 33.28 -29.99
CA GLN A 41 -50.37 33.30 -30.58
C GLN A 41 -49.30 33.85 -29.63
N LEU A 42 -49.71 34.53 -28.56
CA LEU A 42 -48.81 35.12 -27.54
C LEU A 42 -48.71 34.26 -26.28
N ARG A 43 -47.50 33.74 -26.05
CA ARG A 43 -47.14 32.97 -24.86
C ARG A 43 -46.05 33.70 -24.08
N VAL A 44 -46.19 33.78 -22.77
CA VAL A 44 -45.14 34.34 -21.89
C VAL A 44 -44.65 33.22 -20.99
N GLU A 45 -43.34 33.02 -20.98
CA GLU A 45 -42.67 32.10 -20.07
C GLU A 45 -41.85 32.89 -19.06
N THR A 46 -42.10 32.68 -17.77
CA THR A 46 -41.41 33.39 -16.69
C THR A 46 -40.31 32.53 -16.09
N TYR A 47 -39.13 33.11 -15.94
CA TYR A 47 -37.95 32.48 -15.35
C TYR A 47 -37.58 33.20 -14.08
N ALA A 48 -37.34 32.45 -13.01
CA ALA A 48 -36.85 33.02 -11.76
C ALA A 48 -35.34 33.29 -11.89
N ILE A 49 -34.93 34.53 -11.56
CA ILE A 49 -33.54 35.03 -11.72
C ILE A 49 -32.63 34.50 -10.59
N ASP A 50 -33.21 33.92 -9.54
CA ASP A 50 -32.49 33.18 -8.50
C ASP A 50 -31.80 31.92 -9.04
N GLN A 51 -32.31 31.38 -10.16
CA GLN A 51 -31.68 30.32 -10.93
C GLN A 51 -30.98 30.93 -12.15
N PRO A 52 -29.66 31.19 -12.07
CA PRO A 52 -28.98 31.94 -13.12
C PRO A 52 -28.94 31.20 -14.46
N ALA A 53 -29.01 29.86 -14.49
CA ALA A 53 -28.88 29.10 -15.72
C ALA A 53 -30.15 29.22 -16.61
N PHE A 54 -29.99 29.71 -17.84
CA PHE A 54 -31.06 29.76 -18.82
C PHE A 54 -31.12 28.48 -19.65
N ASN A 55 -32.02 27.57 -19.28
CA ASN A 55 -32.28 26.32 -19.99
C ASN A 55 -33.52 26.46 -20.88
N HIS A 56 -33.33 26.83 -22.15
CA HIS A 56 -34.42 26.93 -23.12
C HIS A 56 -33.95 26.59 -24.55
N PRO A 57 -34.80 25.98 -25.42
CA PRO A 57 -34.45 25.66 -26.80
C PRO A 57 -34.03 26.86 -27.65
N LEU A 58 -34.46 28.07 -27.29
CA LEU A 58 -34.10 29.31 -27.99
C LEU A 58 -32.74 29.88 -27.58
N ALA A 59 -32.00 29.27 -26.65
CA ALA A 59 -30.71 29.80 -26.21
C ALA A 59 -29.73 29.99 -27.37
N ASP A 60 -29.61 29.00 -28.26
CA ASP A 60 -28.75 29.08 -29.45
C ASP A 60 -29.27 30.11 -30.46
N TYR A 61 -30.59 30.20 -30.62
CA TYR A 61 -31.22 31.20 -31.48
C TYR A 61 -30.89 32.63 -30.99
N LEU A 62 -31.06 32.89 -29.69
CA LEU A 62 -30.76 34.19 -29.09
C LEU A 62 -29.29 34.55 -29.25
N MET A 63 -28.38 33.61 -29.03
CA MET A 63 -26.94 33.83 -29.23
C MET A 63 -26.56 34.15 -30.68
N ALA A 64 -27.27 33.58 -31.66
CA ALA A 64 -26.95 33.73 -33.08
C ALA A 64 -27.66 34.90 -33.77
N ARG A 65 -28.90 35.20 -33.37
CA ARG A 65 -29.78 36.15 -34.08
C ARG A 65 -30.09 37.42 -33.29
N GLU A 66 -30.01 37.37 -31.96
CA GLU A 66 -30.37 38.48 -31.07
C GLU A 66 -29.23 38.87 -30.11
N PRO A 67 -28.02 39.21 -30.61
CA PRO A 67 -26.85 39.46 -29.76
C PRO A 67 -27.03 40.65 -28.81
N ALA A 68 -27.80 41.67 -29.20
CA ALA A 68 -28.08 42.84 -28.37
C ALA A 68 -28.90 42.47 -27.12
N VAL A 69 -29.87 41.56 -27.26
CA VAL A 69 -30.65 41.05 -26.14
C VAL A 69 -29.78 40.22 -25.20
N VAL A 70 -28.90 39.38 -25.78
CA VAL A 70 -27.94 38.58 -25.02
C VAL A 70 -27.01 39.46 -24.21
N GLU A 71 -26.46 40.52 -24.81
CA GLU A 71 -25.55 41.44 -24.13
C GLU A 71 -26.24 42.22 -22.99
N ALA A 72 -27.51 42.60 -23.17
CA ALA A 72 -28.26 43.33 -22.15
C ALA A 72 -28.62 42.43 -20.94
N GLU A 73 -29.21 41.26 -21.19
CA GLU A 73 -29.87 40.46 -20.14
C GLU A 73 -29.08 39.23 -19.69
N PHE A 74 -28.04 38.82 -20.42
CA PHE A 74 -27.33 37.57 -20.14
C PHE A 74 -25.81 37.72 -20.05
N VAL A 75 -25.20 36.87 -19.23
CA VAL A 75 -23.79 36.50 -19.30
C VAL A 75 -23.68 35.35 -20.30
N ARG A 76 -23.09 35.63 -21.46
CA ARG A 76 -22.88 34.64 -22.51
C ARG A 76 -21.64 33.80 -22.23
N VAL A 77 -21.80 32.48 -22.30
CA VAL A 77 -20.68 31.52 -22.31
C VAL A 77 -20.68 30.80 -23.64
N ALA A 78 -19.58 30.93 -24.38
CA ALA A 78 -19.34 30.18 -25.60
C ALA A 78 -17.88 29.75 -25.60
N LEU A 79 -17.61 28.53 -25.13
CA LEU A 79 -16.27 27.98 -25.04
C LEU A 79 -15.89 27.27 -26.35
N GLY A 80 -14.62 27.41 -26.75
CA GLY A 80 -13.99 26.63 -27.82
C GLY A 80 -13.72 25.18 -27.43
N GLU A 81 -13.08 24.42 -28.34
CA GLU A 81 -12.75 23.00 -28.15
C GLU A 81 -11.69 22.75 -27.07
N ASN A 82 -10.83 23.74 -26.81
CA ASN A 82 -9.76 23.68 -25.82
C ASN A 82 -9.93 24.71 -24.71
N GLU A 83 -11.15 25.17 -24.45
CA GLU A 83 -11.43 26.17 -23.43
C GLU A 83 -12.31 25.57 -22.34
N VAL A 84 -11.90 25.72 -21.09
CA VAL A 84 -12.68 25.31 -19.91
C VAL A 84 -13.19 26.57 -19.21
N GLY A 85 -14.46 26.58 -18.83
CA GLY A 85 -15.06 27.71 -18.12
C GLY A 85 -15.13 27.45 -16.62
N LEU A 86 -14.61 28.37 -15.81
CA LEU A 86 -14.76 28.36 -14.37
C LEU A 86 -15.88 29.33 -13.98
N ARG A 87 -17.07 28.79 -13.69
CA ARG A 87 -18.24 29.61 -13.35
C ARG A 87 -18.32 29.82 -11.84
N SER A 88 -18.35 31.09 -11.46
CA SER A 88 -18.52 31.53 -10.08
C SER A 88 -19.85 32.27 -9.93
N GLU A 89 -20.51 32.05 -8.79
CA GLU A 89 -21.69 32.79 -8.33
C GLU A 89 -21.25 33.59 -7.09
N ASN A 90 -21.35 34.93 -7.12
CA ASN A 90 -20.94 35.81 -6.03
C ASN A 90 -19.51 35.51 -5.53
N ASP A 91 -18.56 35.42 -6.47
CA ASP A 91 -17.14 35.07 -6.27
C ASP A 91 -16.85 33.65 -5.74
N VAL A 92 -17.88 32.82 -5.56
CA VAL A 92 -17.73 31.42 -5.18
C VAL A 92 -17.78 30.53 -6.42
N LEU A 93 -16.73 29.75 -6.67
CA LEU A 93 -16.72 28.76 -7.76
C LEU A 93 -17.82 27.71 -7.52
N VAL A 94 -18.70 27.52 -8.50
CA VAL A 94 -19.85 26.60 -8.41
C VAL A 94 -19.88 25.54 -9.51
N GLU A 95 -19.23 25.77 -10.65
CA GLU A 95 -19.26 24.84 -11.79
C GLU A 95 -18.01 24.98 -12.66
N VAL A 96 -17.49 23.82 -13.09
CA VAL A 96 -16.50 23.69 -14.16
C VAL A 96 -17.24 23.30 -15.44
N LEU A 97 -17.21 24.18 -16.44
CA LEU A 97 -17.86 24.01 -17.74
C LEU A 97 -16.90 23.32 -18.70
N ALA A 98 -17.36 22.22 -19.31
CA ALA A 98 -16.59 21.47 -20.28
C ALA A 98 -16.36 22.30 -21.57
N PRO A 99 -15.33 21.97 -22.37
CA PRO A 99 -15.15 22.60 -23.67
C PRO A 99 -16.36 22.43 -24.59
N THR A 100 -16.48 23.32 -25.57
CA THR A 100 -17.64 23.43 -26.49
C THR A 100 -18.97 23.80 -25.82
N THR A 101 -18.99 24.09 -24.52
CA THR A 101 -20.21 24.50 -23.82
C THR A 101 -20.68 25.86 -24.31
N ARG A 102 -21.96 25.91 -24.72
CA ARG A 102 -22.67 27.15 -25.06
C ARG A 102 -23.87 27.29 -24.13
N ARG A 103 -23.84 28.32 -23.27
CA ARG A 103 -24.89 28.57 -22.28
C ARG A 103 -25.08 30.06 -22.05
N LEU A 104 -26.31 30.42 -21.69
CA LEU A 104 -26.64 31.76 -21.25
C LEU A 104 -26.98 31.72 -19.76
N TYR A 105 -26.55 32.74 -19.03
CA TYR A 105 -26.90 32.93 -17.64
C TYR A 105 -27.57 34.29 -17.44
N TRP A 106 -28.68 34.36 -16.73
CA TRP A 106 -29.37 35.62 -16.46
C TRP A 106 -28.50 36.59 -15.66
N LYS A 107 -28.44 37.85 -16.08
CA LYS A 107 -27.92 38.94 -15.26
C LYS A 107 -28.98 39.35 -14.23
N GLY A 108 -28.58 39.58 -12.98
CA GLY A 108 -29.50 40.06 -11.97
C GLY A 108 -29.03 39.83 -10.54
N LEU A 109 -29.81 39.06 -9.78
CA LEU A 109 -29.62 38.89 -8.33
C LEU A 109 -28.35 38.11 -7.95
N VAL A 110 -27.90 37.22 -8.83
CA VAL A 110 -26.68 36.43 -8.63
C VAL A 110 -25.62 36.97 -9.58
N ASP A 111 -24.46 37.40 -9.06
CA ASP A 111 -23.34 37.82 -9.91
C ASP A 111 -22.67 36.57 -10.50
N VAL A 112 -22.92 36.33 -11.79
CA VAL A 112 -22.36 35.21 -12.53
C VAL A 112 -21.11 35.67 -13.27
N ARG A 113 -19.97 35.08 -12.92
CA ARG A 113 -18.70 35.31 -13.62
C ARG A 113 -18.17 34.01 -14.18
N VAL A 114 -17.63 34.08 -15.39
CA VAL A 114 -17.03 32.92 -16.07
C VAL A 114 -15.63 33.29 -16.51
N GLU A 115 -14.66 32.63 -15.89
CA GLU A 115 -13.24 32.73 -16.24
C GLU A 115 -12.92 31.62 -17.25
N VAL A 116 -12.39 31.98 -18.42
CA VAL A 116 -12.07 31.04 -19.48
C VAL A 116 -10.59 30.66 -19.38
N VAL A 117 -10.32 29.37 -19.33
CA VAL A 117 -8.97 28.79 -19.25
C VAL A 117 -8.70 28.01 -20.53
N ASP A 118 -7.67 28.41 -21.26
CA ASP A 118 -7.16 27.65 -22.41
C ASP A 118 -6.34 26.46 -21.89
N ILE A 119 -6.75 25.26 -22.29
CA ILE A 119 -6.12 24.00 -21.90
C ILE A 119 -5.30 23.37 -23.04
N SER A 120 -5.16 24.04 -24.19
CA SER A 120 -4.42 23.51 -25.35
C SER A 120 -2.96 23.20 -25.01
N ALA A 121 -2.30 24.09 -24.27
CA ALA A 121 -0.87 23.99 -23.95
C ALA A 121 -0.54 22.99 -22.83
N THR A 122 -1.40 22.87 -21.81
CA THR A 122 -1.09 22.11 -20.60
C THR A 122 -2.30 21.37 -20.03
N ALA A 123 -2.08 20.12 -19.62
CA ALA A 123 -3.09 19.35 -18.88
C ALA A 123 -3.21 19.82 -17.43
N GLU A 124 -2.20 20.49 -16.89
CA GLU A 124 -2.12 20.88 -15.50
C GLU A 124 -3.04 22.06 -15.17
N VAL A 125 -3.71 21.97 -14.04
CA VAL A 125 -4.56 23.03 -13.49
C VAL A 125 -3.69 23.97 -12.66
N GLU A 126 -3.79 25.27 -12.87
CA GLU A 126 -3.06 26.26 -12.06
C GLU A 126 -3.35 26.08 -10.56
N ALA A 127 -2.33 26.19 -9.71
CA ALA A 127 -2.44 25.98 -8.26
C ALA A 127 -3.56 26.79 -7.60
N LYS A 128 -3.80 28.03 -8.05
CA LYS A 128 -4.90 28.89 -7.55
C LYS A 128 -6.27 28.29 -7.85
N VAL A 129 -6.46 27.76 -9.05
CA VAL A 129 -7.70 27.10 -9.48
C VAL A 129 -7.85 25.76 -8.76
N ALA A 130 -6.78 24.96 -8.68
CA ALA A 130 -6.77 23.69 -7.96
C ALA A 130 -7.19 23.87 -6.49
N ALA A 131 -6.67 24.89 -5.79
CA ALA A 131 -7.05 25.22 -4.42
C ALA A 131 -8.55 25.55 -4.28
N ARG A 132 -9.12 26.29 -5.24
CA ARG A 132 -10.56 26.61 -5.27
C ARG A 132 -11.43 25.36 -5.49
N LEU A 133 -10.91 24.35 -6.19
CA LEU A 133 -11.61 23.07 -6.44
C LEU A 133 -11.51 22.10 -5.25
N LEU A 134 -10.42 22.15 -4.47
CA LEU A 134 -10.19 21.28 -3.30
C LEU A 134 -11.01 21.70 -2.06
N GLN A 135 -11.32 22.99 -1.89
CA GLN A 135 -12.10 23.51 -0.77
C GLN A 135 -13.60 23.11 -0.78
N THR A 136 -14.00 22.14 -1.60
CA THR A 136 -15.40 21.74 -1.77
C THR A 136 -15.98 20.99 -0.57
N GLN A 137 -15.15 20.29 0.23
CA GLN A 137 -15.62 19.50 1.37
C GLN A 137 -16.14 20.34 2.55
N LEU A 138 -15.80 21.64 2.61
CA LEU A 138 -16.29 22.57 3.63
C LEU A 138 -17.42 23.48 3.13
N ARG A 139 -17.85 23.32 1.87
CA ARG A 139 -18.90 24.14 1.27
C ARG A 139 -20.25 23.46 1.40
N GLN A 140 -21.29 24.25 1.65
CA GLN A 140 -22.68 23.76 1.64
C GLN A 140 -23.16 23.30 0.25
N ARG A 141 -22.48 23.74 -0.83
CA ARG A 141 -22.84 23.43 -2.22
C ARG A 141 -21.63 22.83 -2.96
N PRO A 142 -21.75 21.63 -3.56
CA PRO A 142 -20.67 21.03 -4.34
C PRO A 142 -20.46 21.79 -5.65
N VAL A 143 -19.22 21.74 -6.16
CA VAL A 143 -18.88 22.26 -7.49
C VAL A 143 -19.31 21.24 -8.54
N ALA A 144 -20.15 21.64 -9.49
CA ALA A 144 -20.55 20.80 -10.61
C ALA A 144 -19.41 20.66 -11.65
N GLY A 145 -19.38 19.57 -12.42
CA GLY A 145 -18.41 19.38 -13.50
C GLY A 145 -17.02 18.88 -13.09
N LEU A 146 -16.81 18.57 -11.80
CA LEU A 146 -15.53 18.05 -11.30
C LEU A 146 -15.08 16.73 -11.94
N ALA A 147 -15.98 15.96 -12.57
CA ALA A 147 -15.64 14.72 -13.28
C ALA A 147 -14.61 14.93 -14.41
N GLY A 148 -14.54 16.15 -14.97
CA GLY A 148 -13.55 16.56 -15.98
C GLY A 148 -12.19 16.97 -15.40
N VAL A 149 -12.03 16.95 -14.07
CA VAL A 149 -10.79 17.29 -13.39
C VAL A 149 -10.30 16.07 -12.61
N LEU A 150 -9.08 15.63 -12.87
CA LEU A 150 -8.38 14.64 -12.05
C LEU A 150 -7.66 15.37 -10.92
N GLN A 151 -8.06 15.16 -9.67
CA GLN A 151 -7.34 15.64 -8.49
C GLN A 151 -6.54 14.49 -7.90
N VAL A 152 -5.27 14.74 -7.62
CA VAL A 152 -4.35 13.74 -7.09
C VAL A 152 -3.58 14.34 -5.93
N GLN A 153 -3.55 13.62 -4.82
CA GLN A 153 -2.70 13.95 -3.69
C GLN A 153 -1.55 12.95 -3.67
N VAL A 154 -0.33 13.45 -3.80
CA VAL A 154 0.90 12.67 -3.69
C VAL A 154 1.45 12.86 -2.27
N PRO A 155 1.46 11.80 -1.44
CA PRO A 155 2.04 11.86 -0.09
C PRO A 155 3.53 12.21 -0.09
N GLU A 156 4.05 12.69 1.05
CA GLU A 156 5.46 13.10 1.23
C GLU A 156 6.48 12.03 0.84
N HIS A 157 6.17 10.76 1.11
CA HIS A 157 7.06 9.63 0.83
C HIS A 157 6.66 8.85 -0.43
N ALA A 158 5.90 9.48 -1.32
CA ALA A 158 5.45 8.88 -2.56
C ALA A 158 5.79 9.79 -3.75
N ALA A 159 5.76 9.19 -4.93
CA ALA A 159 5.93 9.87 -6.20
C ALA A 159 4.73 9.57 -7.10
N GLY A 160 4.18 10.59 -7.76
CA GLY A 160 3.07 10.41 -8.71
C GLY A 160 3.61 10.25 -10.13
N LEU A 161 3.36 9.13 -10.79
CA LEU A 161 3.72 8.93 -12.18
C LEU A 161 2.61 9.48 -13.09
N LEU A 162 2.82 10.64 -13.69
CA LEU A 162 1.86 11.25 -14.61
C LEU A 162 1.94 10.59 -15.99
N SER A 163 0.80 10.07 -16.44
CA SER A 163 0.63 9.56 -17.80
C SER A 163 -0.45 10.33 -18.54
N VAL A 164 -0.14 10.81 -19.74
CA VAL A 164 -1.05 11.52 -20.63
C VAL A 164 -1.15 10.75 -21.94
N ASP A 165 -2.37 10.38 -22.34
CA ASP A 165 -2.67 9.60 -23.55
C ASP A 165 -1.86 8.30 -23.65
N GLY A 166 -1.64 7.66 -22.50
CA GLY A 166 -0.88 6.41 -22.38
C GLY A 166 0.65 6.57 -22.40
N LYS A 167 1.16 7.80 -22.49
CA LYS A 167 2.61 8.09 -22.41
C LYS A 167 2.95 8.62 -21.02
N VAL A 168 3.96 8.02 -20.40
CA VAL A 168 4.54 8.54 -19.15
C VAL A 168 5.30 9.83 -19.48
N GLU A 169 4.85 10.96 -18.93
CA GLU A 169 5.49 12.26 -19.18
C GLU A 169 6.53 12.59 -18.11
N ARG A 170 6.13 12.54 -16.83
CA ARG A 170 6.97 13.00 -15.71
C ARG A 170 6.57 12.41 -14.37
N VAL A 171 7.47 12.56 -13.40
CA VAL A 171 7.23 12.24 -11.99
C VAL A 171 6.81 13.51 -11.25
N LEU A 172 5.72 13.43 -10.51
CA LEU A 172 5.17 14.49 -9.68
C LEU A 172 5.76 14.38 -8.27
N ALA A 173 6.22 15.53 -7.76
CA ALA A 173 6.65 15.67 -6.37
C ALA A 173 5.46 15.56 -5.40
N PRO A 174 5.72 15.32 -4.11
CA PRO A 174 4.69 15.37 -3.08
C PRO A 174 3.90 16.68 -3.08
N GLY A 175 2.60 16.58 -2.88
CA GLY A 175 1.68 17.72 -2.92
C GLY A 175 0.34 17.40 -3.57
N SER A 176 -0.49 18.42 -3.70
CA SER A 176 -1.76 18.32 -4.43
C SER A 176 -1.59 18.81 -5.85
N HIS A 177 -1.98 17.97 -6.79
CA HIS A 177 -1.92 18.22 -8.23
C HIS A 177 -3.32 18.05 -8.81
N ALA A 178 -3.64 18.84 -9.82
CA ALA A 178 -4.90 18.72 -10.53
C ALA A 178 -4.67 18.82 -12.05
N PHE A 179 -5.43 18.03 -12.81
CA PHE A 179 -5.28 17.93 -14.26
C PHE A 179 -6.63 17.95 -14.98
N TRP A 180 -6.71 18.63 -16.11
CA TRP A 180 -7.84 18.63 -17.02
C TRP A 180 -7.89 17.32 -17.81
N LYS A 181 -9.05 16.66 -17.81
CA LYS A 181 -9.32 15.41 -18.56
C LYS A 181 -10.01 15.65 -19.90
N TYR A 182 -10.17 16.91 -20.31
CA TYR A 182 -10.87 17.23 -21.55
C TYR A 182 -9.93 17.09 -22.75
N GLY A 183 -10.36 16.30 -23.74
CA GLY A 183 -9.59 16.05 -24.96
C GLY A 183 -8.31 15.20 -24.78
N ARG A 184 -8.08 14.65 -23.58
CA ARG A 184 -6.90 13.82 -23.26
C ARG A 184 -7.21 12.83 -22.13
N SER A 185 -6.55 11.68 -22.15
CA SER A 185 -6.61 10.69 -21.07
C SER A 185 -5.48 10.94 -20.08
N VAL A 186 -5.80 11.53 -18.91
CA VAL A 186 -4.83 11.72 -17.83
C VAL A 186 -5.02 10.67 -16.75
N SER A 187 -3.93 10.01 -16.38
CA SER A 187 -3.86 9.16 -15.19
C SER A 187 -2.61 9.47 -14.38
N VAL A 188 -2.71 9.29 -13.06
CA VAL A 188 -1.55 9.37 -12.16
C VAL A 188 -1.54 8.12 -11.30
N GLU A 189 -0.41 7.40 -11.33
CA GLU A 189 -0.16 6.27 -10.44
C GLU A 189 0.73 6.72 -9.28
N VAL A 190 0.28 6.53 -8.04
CA VAL A 190 1.05 6.93 -6.85
C VAL A 190 1.88 5.73 -6.38
N VAL A 191 3.20 5.91 -6.36
CA VAL A 191 4.18 4.89 -5.99
C VAL A 191 4.83 5.27 -4.67
N ASP A 192 4.79 4.39 -3.67
CA ASP A 192 5.47 4.58 -2.38
C ASP A 192 6.98 4.37 -2.57
N LEU A 193 7.78 5.29 -2.05
CA LEU A 193 9.25 5.26 -2.12
C LEU A 193 9.90 4.65 -0.87
N ARG A 194 9.10 4.36 0.17
CA ARG A 194 9.58 3.75 1.41
C ARG A 194 9.93 2.29 1.19
N LEU A 195 10.60 1.71 2.19
CA LEU A 195 10.85 0.28 2.23
C LEU A 195 9.54 -0.50 2.27
N GLN A 196 9.42 -1.44 1.36
CA GLN A 196 8.30 -2.35 1.20
C GLN A 196 8.79 -3.78 1.42
N ALA A 197 8.00 -4.55 2.14
CA ALA A 197 8.23 -5.98 2.29
C ALA A 197 7.54 -6.73 1.15
N MET A 198 8.22 -7.73 0.60
CA MET A 198 7.67 -8.63 -0.39
C MET A 198 8.01 -10.08 0.00
N GLU A 199 6.98 -10.92 0.05
CA GLU A 199 7.11 -12.32 0.41
C GLU A 199 6.99 -13.21 -0.83
N VAL A 200 7.95 -14.10 -1.01
CA VAL A 200 7.94 -15.16 -2.01
C VAL A 200 7.65 -16.48 -1.29
N THR A 201 6.44 -17.00 -1.44
CA THR A 201 6.00 -18.20 -0.73
C THR A 201 5.91 -19.41 -1.65
N GLY A 202 6.00 -20.61 -1.05
CA GLY A 202 5.67 -21.87 -1.70
C GLY A 202 6.61 -22.27 -2.83
N GLN A 203 7.90 -21.94 -2.74
CA GLN A 203 8.87 -22.34 -3.76
C GLN A 203 9.34 -23.77 -3.53
N ASP A 204 8.87 -24.70 -4.36
CA ASP A 204 9.33 -26.08 -4.36
C ASP A 204 10.60 -26.19 -5.22
N ILE A 205 11.74 -26.48 -4.57
CA ILE A 205 13.07 -26.48 -5.19
C ILE A 205 13.81 -27.75 -4.80
N LEU A 206 14.59 -28.27 -5.75
CA LEU A 206 15.46 -29.42 -5.55
C LEU A 206 16.88 -28.94 -5.21
N THR A 207 17.47 -29.50 -4.17
CA THR A 207 18.88 -29.29 -3.81
C THR A 207 19.83 -30.07 -4.74
N ARG A 208 21.14 -29.81 -4.62
CA ARG A 208 22.20 -30.51 -5.36
C ARG A 208 22.16 -32.04 -5.17
N ASP A 209 21.81 -32.49 -3.97
CA ASP A 209 21.65 -33.89 -3.55
C ASP A 209 20.27 -34.47 -3.85
N LYS A 210 19.45 -33.78 -4.66
CA LYS A 210 18.13 -34.24 -5.11
C LYS A 210 17.09 -34.36 -3.99
N VAL A 211 17.20 -33.56 -2.95
CA VAL A 211 16.16 -33.44 -1.91
C VAL A 211 15.22 -32.31 -2.28
N GLY A 212 13.92 -32.62 -2.39
CA GLY A 212 12.89 -31.60 -2.61
C GLY A 212 12.59 -30.87 -1.31
N LEU A 213 12.56 -29.55 -1.35
CA LEU A 213 12.23 -28.71 -0.21
C LEU A 213 11.35 -27.52 -0.63
N ARG A 214 10.50 -27.07 0.29
CA ARG A 214 9.62 -25.92 0.10
C ARG A 214 10.15 -24.73 0.88
N LEU A 215 10.38 -23.61 0.20
CA LEU A 215 10.98 -22.42 0.77
C LEU A 215 10.05 -21.22 0.72
N ASN A 216 10.13 -20.42 1.78
CA ASN A 216 9.56 -19.08 1.84
C ASN A 216 10.70 -18.07 2.04
N LEU A 217 10.67 -16.97 1.32
CA LEU A 217 11.64 -15.89 1.40
C LEU A 217 10.92 -14.56 1.59
N SER A 218 11.50 -13.69 2.42
CA SER A 218 11.05 -12.31 2.58
C SER A 218 12.14 -11.36 2.09
N ALA A 219 11.75 -10.32 1.38
CA ALA A 219 12.65 -9.30 0.86
C ALA A 219 12.15 -7.90 1.20
N THR A 220 13.07 -7.02 1.60
CA THR A 220 12.83 -5.59 1.76
C THR A 220 13.42 -4.84 0.57
N TRP A 221 12.60 -4.04 -0.09
CA TRP A 221 12.99 -3.29 -1.28
C TRP A 221 12.35 -1.92 -1.30
N ARG A 222 12.88 -1.02 -2.13
CA ARG A 222 12.28 0.29 -2.41
C ARG A 222 12.52 0.71 -3.85
N CYS A 223 11.65 1.58 -4.36
CA CYS A 223 11.84 2.19 -5.66
C CYS A 223 12.69 3.46 -5.51
N THR A 224 13.83 3.54 -6.20
CA THR A 224 14.71 4.72 -6.17
C THR A 224 14.46 5.64 -7.36
N ASP A 225 14.17 5.07 -8.53
CA ASP A 225 13.83 5.80 -9.74
C ASP A 225 12.55 5.23 -10.37
N VAL A 226 11.42 5.89 -10.04
CA VAL A 226 10.08 5.49 -10.49
C VAL A 226 9.94 5.58 -12.00
N LEU A 227 10.54 6.60 -12.62
CA LEU A 227 10.43 6.84 -14.06
C LEU A 227 11.13 5.71 -14.82
N LYS A 228 12.36 5.39 -14.41
CA LYS A 228 13.15 4.31 -15.01
C LYS A 228 12.48 2.96 -14.81
N ALA A 229 11.96 2.68 -13.61
CA ALA A 229 11.30 1.43 -13.29
C ALA A 229 10.05 1.20 -14.17
N HIS A 230 9.16 2.19 -14.28
CA HIS A 230 7.89 2.03 -15.01
C HIS A 230 8.04 2.17 -16.53
N THR A 231 9.11 2.82 -17.01
CA THR A 231 9.39 2.90 -18.45
C THR A 231 9.96 1.57 -18.98
N GLN A 232 10.79 0.89 -18.18
CA GLN A 232 11.44 -0.36 -18.58
C GLN A 232 10.66 -1.62 -18.19
N LEU A 233 9.86 -1.55 -17.13
CA LEU A 233 9.09 -2.67 -16.59
C LEU A 233 7.61 -2.32 -16.51
N HIS A 234 6.75 -3.21 -17.00
CA HIS A 234 5.30 -3.04 -16.89
C HIS A 234 4.82 -3.03 -15.44
N LYS A 235 5.36 -3.94 -14.61
CA LYS A 235 5.08 -4.03 -13.16
C LYS A 235 6.40 -4.29 -12.41
N PRO A 236 7.00 -3.27 -11.77
CA PRO A 236 8.28 -3.42 -11.09
C PRO A 236 8.28 -4.47 -9.98
N ALA A 237 7.22 -4.53 -9.18
CA ALA A 237 7.08 -5.52 -8.10
C ALA A 237 7.02 -6.97 -8.63
N ASP A 238 6.29 -7.21 -9.72
CA ASP A 238 6.21 -8.55 -10.34
C ASP A 238 7.55 -8.99 -10.93
N HIS A 239 8.32 -8.06 -11.50
CA HIS A 239 9.67 -8.33 -11.99
C HIS A 239 10.60 -8.73 -10.84
N LEU A 240 10.63 -7.94 -9.76
CA LEU A 240 11.39 -8.25 -8.56
C LEU A 240 11.01 -9.63 -7.98
N TYR A 241 9.71 -9.95 -7.92
CA TYR A 241 9.23 -11.25 -7.45
C TYR A 241 9.82 -12.41 -8.26
N ARG A 242 9.85 -12.29 -9.59
CA ARG A 242 10.46 -13.31 -10.47
C ARG A 242 11.97 -13.42 -10.29
N GLU A 243 12.67 -12.29 -10.15
CA GLU A 243 14.12 -12.30 -9.93
C GLU A 243 14.51 -12.93 -8.59
N LEU A 244 13.74 -12.69 -7.51
CA LEU A 244 13.92 -13.40 -6.25
C LEU A 244 13.68 -14.91 -6.39
N GLN A 245 12.67 -15.34 -7.15
CA GLN A 245 12.45 -16.76 -7.41
C GLN A 245 13.63 -17.40 -8.16
N PHE A 246 14.18 -16.74 -9.17
CA PHE A 246 15.35 -17.25 -9.89
C PHE A 246 16.60 -17.26 -9.02
N GLY A 247 16.83 -16.20 -8.24
CA GLY A 247 17.92 -16.14 -7.27
C GLY A 247 17.84 -17.28 -6.26
N LEU A 248 16.66 -17.54 -5.70
CA LEU A 248 16.43 -18.62 -4.74
C LEU A 248 16.71 -19.99 -5.36
N ARG A 249 16.23 -20.25 -6.58
CA ARG A 249 16.51 -21.50 -7.31
C ARG A 249 17.99 -21.70 -7.58
N ALA A 250 18.72 -20.65 -7.95
CA ALA A 250 20.16 -20.72 -8.19
C ALA A 250 20.95 -20.98 -6.89
N ALA A 251 20.59 -20.30 -5.80
CA ALA A 251 21.26 -20.44 -4.51
C ALA A 251 21.06 -21.85 -3.91
N VAL A 252 19.85 -22.39 -3.99
CA VAL A 252 19.51 -23.72 -3.44
C VAL A 252 20.00 -24.86 -4.33
N GLY A 253 19.87 -24.73 -5.65
CA GLY A 253 20.24 -25.79 -6.59
C GLY A 253 21.75 -26.10 -6.63
N THR A 254 22.59 -25.20 -6.13
CA THR A 254 24.05 -25.39 -6.07
C THR A 254 24.54 -25.99 -4.75
N ARG A 255 23.65 -26.16 -3.76
CA ARG A 255 23.96 -26.55 -2.38
C ARG A 255 23.27 -27.86 -1.98
N THR A 256 23.86 -28.60 -1.05
CA THR A 256 23.24 -29.80 -0.47
C THR A 256 22.30 -29.42 0.66
N LEU A 257 21.41 -30.35 1.06
CA LEU A 257 20.52 -30.13 2.19
C LEU A 257 21.29 -29.76 3.48
N ASP A 258 22.35 -30.49 3.80
CA ASP A 258 23.12 -30.26 5.03
C ASP A 258 23.75 -28.86 5.06
N GLU A 259 24.34 -28.41 3.95
CA GLU A 259 24.91 -27.05 3.84
C GLU A 259 23.83 -25.97 4.09
N LEU A 260 22.60 -26.19 3.60
CA LEU A 260 21.48 -25.25 3.76
C LEU A 260 20.92 -25.25 5.20
N LEU A 261 20.97 -26.39 5.90
CA LEU A 261 20.54 -26.51 7.29
C LEU A 261 21.57 -25.93 8.26
N GLU A 262 22.86 -26.08 7.96
CA GLU A 262 23.96 -25.52 8.76
C GLU A 262 24.09 -24.01 8.61
N ASN A 263 24.00 -23.48 7.39
CA ASN A 263 24.24 -22.06 7.10
C ASN A 263 23.14 -21.44 6.23
N LYS A 264 22.04 -21.02 6.87
CA LYS A 264 20.93 -20.34 6.20
C LYS A 264 21.32 -18.99 5.60
N SER A 265 22.20 -18.23 6.26
CA SER A 265 22.63 -16.90 5.81
C SER A 265 23.41 -16.93 4.49
N ALA A 266 24.03 -18.06 4.14
CA ALA A 266 24.68 -18.21 2.85
C ALA A 266 23.69 -18.13 1.66
N ILE A 267 22.43 -18.53 1.86
CA ILE A 267 21.38 -18.39 0.84
C ILE A 267 21.03 -16.90 0.67
N ASP A 268 20.86 -16.21 1.79
CA ASP A 268 20.48 -14.79 1.85
C ASP A 268 21.48 -13.92 1.07
N GLU A 269 22.78 -14.13 1.31
CA GLU A 269 23.86 -13.40 0.63
C GLU A 269 23.87 -13.65 -0.88
N LEU A 270 23.74 -14.91 -1.31
CA LEU A 270 23.75 -15.27 -2.73
C LEU A 270 22.52 -14.73 -3.47
N VAL A 271 21.34 -14.84 -2.87
CA VAL A 271 20.10 -14.29 -3.45
C VAL A 271 20.21 -12.77 -3.55
N CYS A 272 20.65 -12.10 -2.47
CA CYS A 272 20.84 -10.66 -2.46
C CYS A 272 21.82 -10.20 -3.56
N ALA A 273 22.98 -10.85 -3.67
CA ALA A 273 23.99 -10.51 -4.67
C ALA A 273 23.47 -10.69 -6.10
N HIS A 274 22.78 -11.82 -6.39
CA HIS A 274 22.22 -12.10 -7.70
C HIS A 274 21.17 -11.05 -8.10
N VAL A 275 20.26 -10.74 -7.19
CA VAL A 275 19.11 -9.87 -7.47
C VAL A 275 19.54 -8.40 -7.51
N ARG A 276 20.38 -7.94 -6.58
CA ARG A 276 20.88 -6.55 -6.55
C ARG A 276 21.61 -6.16 -7.84
N ALA A 277 22.41 -7.07 -8.40
CA ALA A 277 23.09 -6.84 -9.66
C ALA A 277 22.11 -6.52 -10.82
N LYS A 278 20.99 -7.24 -10.88
CA LYS A 278 19.97 -7.04 -11.92
C LYS A 278 19.08 -5.82 -11.67
N LEU A 279 18.66 -5.58 -10.43
CA LEU A 279 17.72 -4.51 -10.08
C LEU A 279 18.30 -3.10 -10.27
N SER A 280 19.61 -2.94 -10.06
CA SER A 280 20.30 -1.65 -10.21
C SER A 280 20.10 -1.03 -11.61
N ALA A 281 19.92 -1.88 -12.63
CA ALA A 281 19.63 -1.44 -14.00
C ALA A 281 18.23 -0.82 -14.15
N TYR A 282 17.28 -1.16 -13.28
CA TYR A 282 15.86 -0.80 -13.41
C TYR A 282 15.37 0.25 -12.41
N GLY A 283 16.24 0.84 -11.58
CA GLY A 283 15.82 1.85 -10.59
C GLY A 283 15.14 1.26 -9.34
N LEU A 284 15.38 -0.02 -9.07
CA LEU A 284 14.91 -0.74 -7.90
C LEU A 284 16.10 -1.04 -6.97
N GLU A 285 15.91 -0.86 -5.67
CA GLU A 285 16.92 -1.16 -4.66
C GLU A 285 16.43 -2.26 -3.73
N LEU A 286 17.25 -3.30 -3.57
CA LEU A 286 17.05 -4.37 -2.60
C LEU A 286 17.90 -4.07 -1.36
N ASP A 287 17.22 -3.81 -0.26
CA ASP A 287 17.82 -3.56 1.05
C ASP A 287 18.31 -4.89 1.67
N GLY A 288 17.44 -5.89 1.71
CA GLY A 288 17.79 -7.25 2.14
C GLY A 288 16.81 -8.30 1.64
N ALA A 289 17.25 -9.55 1.62
CA ALA A 289 16.41 -10.72 1.39
C ALA A 289 16.86 -11.85 2.30
N GLY A 290 15.91 -12.55 2.91
CA GLY A 290 16.16 -13.60 3.88
C GLY A 290 15.19 -14.77 3.75
N VAL A 291 15.70 -16.00 3.88
CA VAL A 291 14.86 -17.21 3.96
C VAL A 291 14.08 -17.19 5.27
N LYS A 292 12.75 -17.15 5.16
CA LYS A 292 11.82 -17.16 6.29
C LYS A 292 11.71 -18.57 6.87
N ASP A 293 11.37 -19.54 6.01
CA ASP A 293 11.14 -20.93 6.41
C ASP A 293 11.64 -21.92 5.36
N ILE A 294 12.18 -23.05 5.83
CA ILE A 294 12.51 -24.23 5.03
C ILE A 294 11.63 -25.38 5.50
N VAL A 295 10.75 -25.84 4.62
CA VAL A 295 9.82 -26.95 4.88
C VAL A 295 10.33 -28.18 4.16
N LEU A 296 10.65 -29.21 4.94
CA LEU A 296 11.11 -30.51 4.46
C LEU A 296 9.92 -31.45 4.27
N PRO A 297 9.98 -32.38 3.29
CA PRO A 297 9.05 -33.49 3.19
C PRO A 297 9.03 -34.33 4.47
N GLY A 298 7.86 -34.87 4.84
CA GLY A 298 7.69 -35.65 6.08
C GLY A 298 8.62 -36.86 6.19
N GLU A 299 8.86 -37.55 5.07
CA GLU A 299 9.77 -38.69 5.00
C GLU A 299 11.21 -38.28 5.33
N MET A 300 11.71 -37.20 4.72
CA MET A 300 13.06 -36.69 4.95
C MET A 300 13.27 -36.23 6.40
N LYS A 301 12.28 -35.53 6.96
CA LYS A 301 12.32 -35.11 8.38
C LYS A 301 12.47 -36.31 9.32
N THR A 302 11.77 -37.40 9.04
CA THR A 302 11.85 -38.64 9.82
C THR A 302 13.23 -39.29 9.73
N ILE A 303 13.79 -39.39 8.51
CA ILE A 303 15.13 -39.97 8.29
C ILE A 303 16.20 -39.13 9.00
N LEU A 304 16.16 -37.81 8.85
CA LEU A 304 17.13 -36.92 9.48
C LEU A 304 17.08 -37.03 11.01
N ALA A 305 15.88 -37.10 11.58
CA ALA A 305 15.70 -37.30 13.02
C ALA A 305 16.34 -38.61 13.50
N GLN A 306 16.15 -39.71 12.76
CA GLN A 306 16.77 -41.01 13.07
C GLN A 306 18.30 -40.97 12.97
N VAL A 307 18.86 -40.31 11.95
CA VAL A 307 20.32 -40.16 11.78
C VAL A 307 20.92 -39.35 12.92
N VAL A 308 20.28 -38.24 13.30
CA VAL A 308 20.72 -37.39 14.42
C VAL A 308 20.64 -38.14 15.74
N GLU A 309 19.57 -38.89 15.98
CA GLU A 309 19.40 -39.72 17.18
C GLU A 309 20.48 -40.82 17.27
N ALA A 310 20.72 -41.54 16.18
CA ALA A 310 21.77 -42.56 16.09
C ALA A 310 23.17 -41.96 16.31
N GLY A 311 23.44 -40.79 15.71
CA GLY A 311 24.70 -40.06 15.88
C GLY A 311 24.96 -39.64 17.33
N LYS A 312 23.96 -39.01 17.97
CA LYS A 312 24.04 -38.63 19.40
C LYS A 312 24.19 -39.83 20.33
N SER A 313 23.48 -40.92 20.04
CA SER A 313 23.61 -42.18 20.80
C SER A 313 25.02 -42.78 20.67
N ALA A 314 25.60 -42.75 19.47
CA ALA A 314 26.97 -43.21 19.23
C ALA A 314 27.99 -42.32 19.97
N GLU A 315 27.85 -41.00 19.89
CA GLU A 315 28.71 -40.04 20.59
C GLU A 315 28.64 -40.23 22.10
N ALA A 316 27.44 -40.35 22.67
CA ALA A 316 27.23 -40.62 24.09
C ALA A 316 27.89 -41.94 24.53
N ASN A 317 27.80 -42.99 23.70
CA ASN A 317 28.47 -44.26 23.98
C ASN A 317 30.00 -44.15 23.96
N VAL A 318 30.58 -43.36 23.05
CA VAL A 318 32.02 -43.13 23.00
C VAL A 318 32.49 -42.37 24.24
N ILE A 319 31.76 -41.33 24.64
CA ILE A 319 32.05 -40.57 25.87
C ILE A 319 31.97 -41.51 27.08
N ARG A 320 30.88 -42.27 27.23
CA ARG A 320 30.71 -43.22 28.33
C ARG A 320 31.87 -44.23 28.39
N ARG A 321 32.24 -44.85 27.26
CA ARG A 321 33.36 -45.81 27.21
C ARG A 321 34.70 -45.18 27.54
N ARG A 322 34.93 -43.92 27.12
CA ARG A 322 36.15 -43.16 27.46
C ARG A 322 36.20 -42.86 28.95
N GLU A 323 35.08 -42.43 29.53
CA GLU A 323 34.96 -42.16 30.97
C GLU A 323 35.13 -43.44 31.80
N GLU A 324 34.49 -44.54 31.42
CA GLU A 324 34.66 -45.86 32.05
C GLU A 324 36.14 -46.29 32.03
N THR A 325 36.80 -46.19 30.87
CA THR A 325 38.22 -46.55 30.74
C THR A 325 39.12 -45.65 31.59
N ALA A 326 38.84 -44.34 31.62
CA ALA A 326 39.58 -43.39 32.44
C ALA A 326 39.39 -43.69 33.94
N ALA A 327 38.16 -43.98 34.36
CA ALA A 327 37.84 -44.37 35.73
C ALA A 327 38.53 -45.69 36.11
N THR A 328 38.48 -46.73 35.27
CA THR A 328 39.17 -48.01 35.51
C THR A 328 40.69 -47.84 35.60
N ARG A 329 41.29 -47.03 34.72
CA ARG A 329 42.73 -46.72 34.79
C ARG A 329 43.09 -45.97 36.07
N SER A 330 42.28 -45.00 36.47
CA SER A 330 42.48 -44.29 37.73
C SER A 330 42.40 -45.25 38.92
N LEU A 331 41.39 -46.13 38.96
CA LEU A 331 41.24 -47.14 40.02
C LEU A 331 42.42 -48.11 40.06
N LEU A 332 42.91 -48.58 38.90
CA LEU A 332 44.07 -49.46 38.82
C LEU A 332 45.34 -48.77 39.35
N ASN A 333 45.56 -47.50 38.99
CA ASN A 333 46.69 -46.73 39.49
C ASN A 333 46.60 -46.55 41.01
N THR A 334 45.40 -46.22 41.53
CA THR A 334 45.16 -46.13 42.97
C THR A 334 45.43 -47.46 43.67
N ALA A 335 44.98 -48.59 43.11
CA ALA A 335 45.21 -49.92 43.65
C ALA A 335 46.70 -50.29 43.72
N LYS A 336 47.48 -49.98 42.67
CA LYS A 336 48.94 -50.20 42.66
C LYS A 336 49.67 -49.39 43.74
N VAL A 337 49.30 -48.11 43.91
CA VAL A 337 49.88 -47.28 44.98
C VAL A 337 49.55 -47.82 46.37
N MET A 338 48.37 -48.44 46.53
CA MET A 338 47.95 -49.06 47.80
C MET A 338 48.61 -50.42 48.06
N GLU A 339 48.90 -51.20 47.02
CA GLU A 339 49.58 -52.50 47.13
C GLU A 339 50.98 -52.33 47.74
N ASP A 340 51.71 -51.29 47.33
CA ASP A 340 53.06 -51.00 47.82
C ASP A 340 53.07 -50.20 49.15
N ASN A 341 51.91 -49.77 49.67
CA ASN A 341 51.82 -48.94 50.89
C ASN A 341 50.68 -49.37 51.83
N PRO A 342 50.98 -50.20 52.86
CA PRO A 342 49.99 -50.69 53.82
C PRO A 342 49.27 -49.58 54.61
N VAL A 343 49.93 -48.44 54.85
CA VAL A 343 49.34 -47.30 55.57
C VAL A 343 48.28 -46.61 54.70
N ALA A 344 48.54 -46.47 53.40
CA ALA A 344 47.59 -45.89 52.45
C ALA A 344 46.34 -46.77 52.28
N LEU A 345 46.50 -48.10 52.25
CA LEU A 345 45.38 -49.03 52.23
C LEU A 345 44.51 -48.88 53.50
N ARG A 346 45.14 -48.84 54.68
CA ARG A 346 44.42 -48.67 55.95
C ARG A 346 43.66 -47.34 56.03
N LEU A 347 44.24 -46.26 55.53
CA LEU A 347 43.55 -44.98 55.42
C LEU A 347 42.35 -45.05 54.48
N LYS A 348 42.45 -45.78 53.35
CA LYS A 348 41.31 -45.94 52.43
C LYS A 348 40.21 -46.81 53.00
N GLU A 349 40.55 -47.85 53.75
CA GLU A 349 39.58 -48.65 54.51
C GLU A 349 38.81 -47.77 55.49
N LEU A 350 39.53 -46.92 56.25
CA LEU A 350 38.91 -45.99 57.19
C LEU A 350 38.03 -44.93 56.49
N GLU A 351 38.47 -44.35 55.36
CA GLU A 351 37.66 -43.42 54.55
C GLU A 351 36.38 -44.11 54.01
N THR A 352 36.49 -45.38 53.62
CA THR A 352 35.34 -46.16 53.14
C THR A 352 34.38 -46.48 54.30
N LEU A 353 34.91 -46.83 55.47
CA LEU A 353 34.13 -47.04 56.68
C LEU A 353 33.46 -45.76 57.15
N GLU A 354 34.12 -44.61 57.06
CA GLU A 354 33.56 -43.29 57.35
C GLU A 354 32.38 -42.98 56.42
N ARG A 355 32.53 -43.16 55.10
CA ARG A 355 31.42 -42.98 54.14
C ARG A 355 30.25 -43.93 54.37
N VAL A 356 30.52 -45.17 54.80
CA VAL A 356 29.46 -46.13 55.13
C VAL A 356 28.77 -45.72 56.43
N ALA A 357 29.52 -45.30 57.45
CA ALA A 357 28.98 -44.81 58.71
C ALA A 357 28.14 -43.53 58.52
N GLU A 358 28.54 -42.65 57.62
CA GLU A 358 27.80 -41.42 57.25
C GLU A 358 26.44 -41.73 56.60
N ARG A 359 26.27 -42.90 55.97
CA ARG A 359 24.97 -43.37 55.44
C ARG A 359 24.10 -44.10 56.47
N ILE A 360 24.58 -44.34 57.69
CA ILE A 360 23.84 -45.04 58.74
C ILE A 360 23.36 -44.02 59.78
N ASP A 361 22.14 -43.50 59.61
CA ASP A 361 21.53 -42.53 60.52
C ASP A 361 21.06 -43.12 61.87
N ARG A 362 20.88 -44.45 61.95
CA ARG A 362 20.41 -45.12 63.18
C ARG A 362 21.02 -46.49 63.36
N ILE A 363 21.75 -46.67 64.46
CA ILE A 363 22.16 -47.97 64.98
C ILE A 363 21.14 -48.38 66.04
N SER A 364 20.31 -49.38 65.74
CA SER A 364 19.36 -49.96 66.70
C SER A 364 20.05 -51.06 67.51
N VAL A 365 20.36 -50.77 68.77
CA VAL A 365 20.91 -51.76 69.70
C VAL A 365 19.77 -52.46 70.45
N PHE A 366 19.67 -53.78 70.31
CA PHE A 366 18.75 -54.62 71.08
C PHE A 366 19.50 -55.23 72.26
N GLY A 367 19.35 -54.63 73.44
CA GLY A 367 20.02 -55.04 74.67
C GLY A 367 20.23 -53.81 75.54
N GLY A 368 19.66 -53.80 76.75
CA GLY A 368 19.64 -52.63 77.64
C GLY A 368 21.03 -52.03 77.93
N LEU A 369 21.03 -50.84 78.54
CA LEU A 369 22.21 -49.98 78.77
C LEU A 369 23.47 -50.72 79.29
N ASP A 370 23.33 -51.75 80.12
CA ASP A 370 24.47 -52.53 80.63
C ASP A 370 25.22 -53.30 79.55
N GLN A 371 24.53 -53.77 78.49
CA GLN A 371 25.15 -54.53 77.40
C GLN A 371 25.92 -53.62 76.42
N VAL A 372 25.61 -52.32 76.41
CA VAL A 372 26.30 -51.28 75.61
C VAL A 372 27.60 -50.85 76.28
N LEU A 373 27.66 -50.86 77.61
CA LEU A 373 28.81 -50.37 78.36
C LEU A 373 29.95 -51.41 78.45
N ASP A 374 29.62 -52.70 78.59
CA ASP A 374 30.61 -53.77 78.79
C ASP A 374 30.74 -54.76 77.60
N GLY A 375 29.91 -54.61 76.56
CA GLY A 375 29.88 -55.54 75.42
C GLY A 375 30.69 -55.04 74.21
N LEU A 376 31.69 -55.81 73.79
CA LEU A 376 32.34 -55.61 72.48
C LEU A 376 31.31 -55.82 71.35
N VAL A 377 30.91 -54.74 70.69
CA VAL A 377 30.03 -54.75 69.52
C VAL A 377 30.71 -55.54 68.40
N LYS A 378 30.19 -56.73 68.10
CA LYS A 378 30.57 -57.49 66.91
C LYS A 378 29.72 -57.03 65.72
N LEU A 379 30.33 -56.28 64.81
CA LEU A 379 29.78 -56.06 63.48
C LEU A 379 29.86 -57.40 62.72
N ARG A 380 28.73 -57.85 62.14
CA ARG A 380 28.68 -59.02 61.26
C ARG A 380 28.72 -58.61 59.81
#